data_AF-A0A7J5XMM3-F1
#
_entry.id   AF-A0A7J5XMM3-F1
#
_cell.length_a   1.000
_cell.length_b   1.000
_cell.length_c   1.000
_cell.angle_alpha   90.00
_cell.angle_beta   90.00
_cell.angle_gamma   90.00
#
_symmetry.space_group_name_H-M   'P 1'
#
loop_
_entity.id
_entity.type
_entity.pdbx_description
1 polymer ?
#
loop_
_entity_poly.entity_id
_entity_poly.type
_entity_poly.pdbx_seq_one_letter_code
_entity_poly.pdbx_strand_id
1 'polypeptide(L)'
;MDSVPLSTMLNINSETGDIVSLQSFNYEELNTFQFKVQATDSGVPPLRSNVTVNVLILDENDNNPTILTPYSEHGSVNSESIPYSAEAGYFVAKIRAVDADSGYNALLLYHLSEPKGNNLFRIGTSSGEIRTKRRMSDNDLKTHPLVVLVSDNGEPSLSATVSIDVVVVESTADIQTQFRHVPTKEESFSDLNLYLLIAIVSVSVIFLLSLISLIAVKCHRTDGSFSRYSAPMITTHPDGSWSYSKSTQQYDMCFSSDTVKSDVVVFPGPFPPVDGELISINGGDTFTRTQTLPNKDKDKRNKPGFVAFA
;
A
#
# COMPACT_ATOMS: atom_id res chain seq x y z
N MET A 1 -12.81 10.91 7.08
CA MET A 1 -12.64 12.05 8.01
C MET A 1 -13.95 12.82 7.96
N ASP A 2 -14.77 12.61 8.97
CA ASP A 2 -16.05 13.30 9.09
C ASP A 2 -15.80 14.73 9.50
N SER A 3 -16.43 15.69 8.81
CA SER A 3 -16.20 17.11 9.07
C SER A 3 -16.82 17.50 10.41
N VAL A 4 -15.98 17.69 11.44
CA VAL A 4 -16.37 18.26 12.73
C VAL A 4 -17.11 19.59 12.46
N PRO A 5 -18.32 19.80 13.01
CA PRO A 5 -19.07 21.02 12.73
C PRO A 5 -18.33 22.25 13.24
N LEU A 6 -18.17 23.27 12.40
CA LEU A 6 -17.53 24.55 12.78
C LEU A 6 -18.13 25.17 14.06
N SER A 7 -19.41 24.91 14.33
CA SER A 7 -20.13 25.34 15.53
C SER A 7 -19.73 24.65 16.84
N THR A 8 -18.88 23.61 16.81
CA THR A 8 -18.22 23.07 18.02
C THR A 8 -16.84 23.66 18.23
N MET A 9 -16.25 24.24 17.18
CA MET A 9 -14.87 24.75 17.19
C MET A 9 -14.82 26.26 17.48
N LEU A 10 -15.76 27.02 16.89
CA LEU A 10 -15.85 28.47 16.98
C LEU A 10 -17.27 28.95 17.26
N ASN A 11 -17.39 30.11 17.89
CA ASN A 11 -18.61 30.91 17.95
C ASN A 11 -18.34 32.32 17.36
N ILE A 12 -19.38 32.97 16.84
CA ILE A 12 -19.31 34.32 16.30
C ILE A 12 -20.46 35.14 16.92
N ASN A 13 -20.12 36.25 17.58
CA ASN A 13 -21.12 37.17 18.12
C ASN A 13 -21.84 37.88 16.96
N SER A 14 -23.18 37.75 16.90
CA SER A 14 -24.01 38.33 15.83
C SER A 14 -24.16 39.84 15.88
N GLU A 15 -23.84 40.49 17.01
CA GLU A 15 -23.93 41.95 17.18
C GLU A 15 -22.59 42.65 17.01
N THR A 16 -21.49 42.09 17.54
CA THR A 16 -20.15 42.69 17.46
C THR A 16 -19.28 42.14 16.32
N GLY A 17 -19.57 40.92 15.84
CA GLY A 17 -18.71 40.20 14.90
C GLY A 17 -17.52 39.48 15.54
N ASP A 18 -17.36 39.52 16.87
CA ASP A 18 -16.25 38.85 17.57
C ASP A 18 -16.27 37.34 17.34
N ILE A 19 -15.13 36.78 16.96
CA ILE A 19 -14.94 35.33 16.75
C ILE A 19 -14.16 34.78 17.94
N VAL A 20 -14.70 33.76 18.62
CA VAL A 20 -14.07 33.10 19.77
C VAL A 20 -13.96 31.59 19.56
N SER A 21 -12.89 30.99 20.08
CA SER A 21 -12.73 29.55 20.13
C SER A 21 -13.58 28.93 21.25
N LEU A 22 -14.12 27.74 20.97
CA LEU A 22 -14.90 26.94 21.92
C LEU A 22 -14.12 25.75 22.51
N GLN A 23 -12.94 25.48 21.93
CA GLN A 23 -12.01 24.41 22.30
C GLN A 23 -10.57 24.90 22.09
N SER A 24 -9.60 24.14 22.60
CA SER A 24 -8.22 24.23 22.14
C SER A 24 -8.09 23.70 20.70
N PHE A 25 -7.02 24.14 20.03
CA PHE A 25 -6.53 23.55 18.78
C PHE A 25 -5.19 22.88 19.08
N ASN A 26 -4.89 21.83 18.33
CA ASN A 26 -3.59 21.17 18.28
C ASN A 26 -3.07 21.33 16.84
N TYR A 27 -1.79 21.70 16.68
CA TYR A 27 -1.24 22.08 15.37
C TYR A 27 -0.96 20.85 14.49
N GLU A 28 -0.57 19.74 15.13
CA GLU A 28 -0.21 18.45 14.54
C GLU A 28 -1.44 17.76 13.93
N GLU A 29 -2.61 17.95 14.54
CA GLU A 29 -3.91 17.53 14.02
C GLU A 29 -4.49 18.50 12.96
N LEU A 30 -4.40 19.83 13.18
CA LEU A 30 -5.05 20.81 12.30
C LEU A 30 -4.36 22.20 12.27
N ASN A 31 -3.34 22.34 11.44
CA ASN A 31 -2.64 23.61 11.22
C ASN A 31 -3.44 24.72 10.50
N THR A 32 -4.49 24.42 9.72
CA THR A 32 -5.33 25.46 9.08
C THR A 32 -6.74 24.99 8.73
N PHE A 33 -7.70 25.91 8.79
CA PHE A 33 -9.06 25.71 8.28
C PHE A 33 -9.66 27.03 7.79
N GLN A 34 -10.74 26.97 7.01
CA GLN A 34 -11.43 28.15 6.48
C GLN A 34 -12.94 28.04 6.62
N PHE A 35 -13.62 29.17 6.82
CA PHE A 35 -15.08 29.25 6.87
C PHE A 35 -15.61 30.54 6.24
N LYS A 36 -16.92 30.62 6.00
CA LYS A 36 -17.56 31.80 5.42
C LYS A 36 -18.47 32.48 6.43
N VAL A 37 -18.21 33.76 6.67
CA VAL A 37 -19.07 34.64 7.47
C VAL A 37 -19.99 35.39 6.52
N GLN A 38 -21.24 35.60 6.94
CA GLN A 38 -22.27 36.27 6.16
C GLN A 38 -22.91 37.38 6.98
N ALA A 39 -22.63 38.64 6.63
CA ALA A 39 -23.37 39.77 7.13
C ALA A 39 -24.74 39.84 6.42
N THR A 40 -25.76 40.32 7.13
CA THR A 40 -27.11 40.55 6.61
C THR A 40 -27.64 41.81 7.28
N ASP A 41 -28.15 42.76 6.50
CA ASP A 41 -28.76 43.96 7.07
C ASP A 41 -30.23 43.73 7.48
N SER A 42 -30.78 44.66 8.24
CA SER A 42 -32.20 44.68 8.65
C SER A 42 -33.11 45.34 7.60
N GLY A 43 -32.69 45.36 6.33
CA GLY A 43 -33.43 45.96 5.22
C GLY A 43 -34.67 45.15 4.83
N VAL A 44 -35.55 45.76 4.03
CA VAL A 44 -36.71 45.10 3.41
C VAL A 44 -36.75 45.46 1.92
N PRO A 45 -36.30 44.57 1.01
CA PRO A 45 -35.66 43.28 1.28
C PRO A 45 -34.25 43.44 1.89
N PRO A 46 -33.76 42.44 2.67
CA PRO A 46 -32.45 42.51 3.30
C PRO A 46 -31.33 42.22 2.30
N LEU A 47 -30.23 42.97 2.38
CA LEU A 47 -29.01 42.73 1.61
C LEU A 47 -28.02 41.90 2.42
N ARG A 48 -27.17 41.13 1.73
CA ARG A 48 -26.27 40.13 2.34
C ARG A 48 -24.90 40.16 1.66
N SER A 49 -23.84 40.06 2.44
CA SER A 49 -22.45 39.99 1.94
C SER A 49 -21.69 38.86 2.62
N ASN A 50 -20.82 38.19 1.86
CA ASN A 50 -20.06 37.03 2.32
C ASN A 50 -18.56 37.33 2.31
N VAL A 51 -17.85 36.93 3.36
CA VAL A 51 -16.38 36.94 3.42
C VAL A 51 -15.88 35.55 3.80
N THR A 52 -14.71 35.15 3.31
CA THR A 52 -14.04 33.91 3.75
C THR A 52 -12.98 34.28 4.78
N VAL A 53 -13.04 33.63 5.94
CA VAL A 53 -12.05 33.74 7.02
C VAL A 53 -11.16 32.52 6.94
N ASN A 54 -9.85 32.74 6.85
CA ASN A 54 -8.84 31.70 6.89
C ASN A 54 -8.19 31.73 8.27
N VAL A 55 -8.22 30.61 8.99
CA VAL A 55 -7.56 30.44 10.28
C VAL A 55 -6.28 29.65 10.06
N LEU A 56 -5.19 30.19 10.59
CA LEU A 56 -3.88 29.56 10.67
C LEU A 56 -3.64 29.32 12.15
N ILE A 57 -3.49 28.05 12.54
CA ILE A 57 -3.02 27.71 13.89
C ILE A 57 -1.50 27.94 13.90
N LEU A 58 -0.98 28.48 14.99
CA LEU A 58 0.45 28.64 15.20
C LEU A 58 0.98 27.42 15.94
N ASP A 59 2.19 27.04 15.59
CA ASP A 59 2.99 25.98 16.20
C ASP A 59 3.63 26.51 17.49
N GLU A 60 3.51 25.76 18.58
CA GLU A 60 4.02 26.06 19.92
C GLU A 60 4.83 24.85 20.37
N ASN A 61 5.96 25.04 21.05
CA ASN A 61 6.90 23.95 21.35
C ASN A 61 6.41 23.08 22.54
N ASP A 62 5.37 22.26 22.31
CA ASP A 62 4.67 21.49 23.35
C ASP A 62 4.96 19.97 23.34
N ASN A 63 5.57 19.43 22.28
CA ASN A 63 6.05 18.06 22.26
C ASN A 63 7.55 17.97 22.60
N ASN A 64 7.98 16.80 23.10
CA ASN A 64 9.37 16.57 23.46
C ASN A 64 10.11 15.73 22.41
N PRO A 65 11.43 15.97 22.22
CA PRO A 65 12.27 15.11 21.39
C PRO A 65 12.15 13.65 21.80
N THR A 66 11.76 12.79 20.86
CA THR A 66 11.49 11.37 21.12
C THR A 66 12.57 10.50 20.50
N ILE A 67 13.40 9.88 21.35
CA ILE A 67 14.50 9.00 20.95
C ILE A 67 13.93 7.68 20.41
N LEU A 68 14.44 7.24 19.25
CA LEU A 68 13.97 6.06 18.52
C LEU A 68 14.80 4.81 18.85
N THR A 69 14.26 3.65 18.46
CA THR A 69 14.94 2.36 18.55
C THR A 69 16.28 2.36 17.79
N PRO A 70 17.32 1.67 18.30
CA PRO A 70 17.29 0.76 19.45
C PRO A 70 17.38 1.44 20.84
N TYR A 71 17.57 2.76 20.91
CA TYR A 71 17.95 3.48 22.13
C TYR A 71 16.77 4.05 22.94
N SER A 72 15.53 3.71 22.58
CA SER A 72 14.27 4.25 23.14
C SER A 72 13.82 3.62 24.46
N GLU A 73 14.47 2.55 24.93
CA GLU A 73 14.06 1.79 26.11
C GLU A 73 14.40 2.54 27.42
N HIS A 74 13.48 3.37 27.89
CA HIS A 74 13.63 4.24 29.06
C HIS A 74 14.13 3.48 30.31
N GLY A 75 15.17 4.02 30.97
CA GLY A 75 15.74 3.43 32.18
C GLY A 75 16.72 2.28 31.94
N SER A 76 16.86 1.77 30.70
CA SER A 76 17.96 0.90 30.33
C SER A 76 19.21 1.70 29.98
N VAL A 77 20.39 1.18 30.34
CA VAL A 77 21.66 1.67 29.78
C VAL A 77 21.92 0.83 28.53
N ASN A 78 22.04 1.50 27.39
CA ASN A 78 22.38 0.84 26.14
C ASN A 78 23.88 0.52 26.12
N SER A 79 24.32 -0.52 25.40
CA SER A 79 25.74 -0.89 25.33
C SER A 79 26.19 -1.07 23.89
N GLU A 80 27.35 -0.51 23.56
CA GLU A 80 27.94 -0.54 22.22
C GLU A 80 29.39 -1.03 22.29
N SER A 81 29.77 -2.00 21.46
CA SER A 81 31.11 -2.60 21.48
C SER A 81 32.00 -2.06 20.36
N ILE A 82 33.19 -1.57 20.72
CA ILE A 82 34.20 -1.08 19.76
C ILE A 82 35.55 -1.77 19.96
N PRO A 83 36.33 -2.03 18.91
CA PRO A 83 37.64 -2.66 19.05
C PRO A 83 38.66 -1.67 19.65
N TYR A 84 39.61 -2.17 20.45
CA TYR A 84 40.72 -1.36 21.00
C TYR A 84 41.56 -0.69 19.89
N SER A 85 41.63 -1.32 18.71
CA SER A 85 42.28 -0.78 17.51
C SER A 85 41.50 0.33 16.79
N ALA A 86 40.35 0.78 17.31
CA ALA A 86 39.53 1.83 16.71
C ALA A 86 40.32 3.14 16.50
N GLU A 87 40.40 3.58 15.25
CA GLU A 87 41.07 4.83 14.87
C GLU A 87 40.22 6.07 15.17
N ALA A 88 40.80 7.26 15.03
CA ALA A 88 40.06 8.52 15.15
C ALA A 88 38.99 8.64 14.04
N GLY A 89 37.75 8.94 14.41
CA GLY A 89 36.61 9.02 13.48
C GLY A 89 35.89 7.69 13.23
N TYR A 90 36.32 6.59 13.86
CA TYR A 90 35.61 5.31 13.91
C TYR A 90 34.17 5.52 14.38
N PHE A 91 33.21 4.85 13.71
CA PHE A 91 31.79 4.95 14.00
C PHE A 91 31.41 4.06 15.18
N VAL A 92 30.82 4.67 16.22
CA VAL A 92 30.40 3.95 17.44
C VAL A 92 28.91 3.64 17.36
N ALA A 93 28.08 4.67 17.21
CA ALA A 93 26.63 4.58 17.26
C ALA A 93 25.98 5.77 16.52
N LYS A 94 24.68 5.70 16.26
CA LYS A 94 23.90 6.81 15.71
C LYS A 94 22.59 6.99 16.45
N ILE A 95 22.52 8.04 17.26
CA ILE A 95 21.30 8.39 17.96
C ILE A 95 20.33 8.99 16.95
N ARG A 96 19.09 8.54 17.02
CA ARG A 96 18.00 9.03 16.19
C ARG A 96 16.89 9.48 17.13
N ALA A 97 16.43 10.69 16.94
CA ALA A 97 15.23 11.20 17.55
C ALA A 97 14.37 11.88 16.48
N VAL A 98 13.11 12.10 16.81
CA VAL A 98 12.12 12.86 16.05
C VAL A 98 11.39 13.78 17.00
N ASP A 99 10.85 14.87 16.46
CA ASP A 99 9.83 15.66 17.16
C ASP A 99 8.52 15.64 16.40
N ALA A 100 7.43 16.04 17.06
CA ALA A 100 6.10 16.15 16.46
C ALA A 100 5.80 17.55 15.91
N ASP A 101 6.40 18.58 16.53
CA ASP A 101 6.24 20.00 16.20
C ASP A 101 6.83 20.35 14.81
N SER A 102 6.95 21.64 14.46
CA SER A 102 7.45 22.07 13.15
C SER A 102 8.54 23.16 13.20
N GLY A 103 9.18 23.38 12.05
CA GLY A 103 10.18 24.44 11.86
C GLY A 103 11.38 24.35 12.82
N TYR A 104 11.46 25.29 13.76
CA TYR A 104 12.50 25.34 14.80
C TYR A 104 12.16 24.48 16.02
N ASN A 105 10.86 24.27 16.30
CA ASN A 105 10.40 23.45 17.41
C ASN A 105 10.80 21.97 17.19
N ALA A 106 10.83 21.51 15.93
CA ALA A 106 11.37 20.19 15.58
C ALA A 106 12.88 20.17 15.18
N LEU A 107 13.63 21.26 15.38
CA LEU A 107 15.04 21.34 14.95
C LEU A 107 16.00 20.73 15.97
N LEU A 108 16.16 19.41 15.90
CA LEU A 108 16.91 18.65 16.90
C LEU A 108 18.43 18.87 16.86
N LEU A 109 19.00 19.18 18.03
CA LEU A 109 20.42 19.33 18.32
C LEU A 109 20.92 18.24 19.28
N TYR A 110 22.05 17.64 18.93
CA TYR A 110 22.64 16.49 19.64
C TYR A 110 23.91 16.90 20.40
N HIS A 111 23.88 16.73 21.72
CA HIS A 111 24.98 17.05 22.63
C HIS A 111 25.45 15.80 23.39
N LEU A 112 26.77 15.70 23.61
CA LEU A 112 27.39 14.55 24.26
C LEU A 112 28.13 14.98 25.52
N SER A 113 27.78 14.38 26.65
CA SER A 113 28.42 14.56 27.94
C SER A 113 29.34 13.37 28.23
N GLU A 114 30.64 13.64 28.39
CA GLU A 114 31.65 12.67 28.81
C GLU A 114 32.05 12.91 30.29
N PRO A 115 32.33 11.87 31.08
CA PRO A 115 32.88 12.01 32.43
C PRO A 115 34.18 12.84 32.42
N LYS A 116 34.32 13.77 33.37
CA LYS A 116 35.46 14.71 33.46
C LYS A 116 36.80 13.98 33.39
N GLY A 117 37.55 14.22 32.31
CA GLY A 117 38.84 13.59 32.02
C GLY A 117 38.83 12.76 30.73
N ASN A 118 37.68 12.15 30.38
CA ASN A 118 37.49 11.57 29.06
C ASN A 118 37.22 12.68 28.03
N ASN A 119 37.82 12.53 26.86
CA ASN A 119 37.64 13.38 25.69
C ASN A 119 37.86 12.50 24.43
N LEU A 120 37.18 11.35 24.44
CA LEU A 120 37.37 10.21 23.55
C LEU A 120 36.31 10.14 22.46
N PHE A 121 35.11 10.68 22.70
CA PHE A 121 33.96 10.56 21.81
C PHE A 121 33.39 11.93 21.43
N ARG A 122 32.98 12.08 20.16
CA ARG A 122 32.25 13.25 19.66
C ARG A 122 30.93 12.79 19.07
N ILE A 123 29.87 13.58 19.23
CA ILE A 123 28.63 13.44 18.48
C ILE A 123 28.58 14.49 17.37
N GLY A 124 27.99 14.16 16.22
CA GLY A 124 27.64 15.15 15.20
C GLY A 124 26.38 15.90 15.62
N THR A 125 26.47 17.21 15.84
CA THR A 125 25.41 18.03 16.47
C THR A 125 24.08 18.04 15.73
N SER A 126 24.06 17.78 14.42
CA SER A 126 22.84 17.65 13.61
C SER A 126 22.63 16.23 13.03
N SER A 127 23.51 15.28 13.33
CA SER A 127 23.47 13.93 12.74
C SER A 127 23.31 12.80 13.76
N GLY A 128 23.48 13.07 15.06
CA GLY A 128 23.43 12.07 16.12
C GLY A 128 24.53 11.00 16.07
N GLU A 129 25.50 11.11 15.15
CA GLU A 129 26.56 10.11 14.97
C GLU A 129 27.65 10.26 16.02
N ILE A 130 27.78 9.27 16.90
CA ILE A 130 28.86 9.14 17.87
C ILE A 130 30.07 8.51 17.16
N ARG A 131 31.20 9.21 17.22
CA ARG A 131 32.48 8.78 16.64
C ARG A 131 33.63 9.03 17.61
N THR A 132 34.69 8.25 17.51
CA THR A 132 35.93 8.51 18.28
C THR A 132 36.58 9.85 17.89
N LYS A 133 37.23 10.50 18.85
CA LYS A 133 38.10 11.69 18.70
C LYS A 133 39.56 11.31 18.47
N ARG A 134 40.03 10.23 19.10
CA ARG A 134 41.39 9.66 18.98
C ARG A 134 41.36 8.13 19.07
N ARG A 135 42.52 7.49 18.83
CA ARG A 135 42.73 6.08 19.22
C ARG A 135 42.69 5.92 20.74
N MET A 136 42.35 4.71 21.20
CA MET A 136 42.48 4.31 22.60
C MET A 136 43.95 4.18 23.02
N SER A 137 44.19 4.19 24.32
CA SER A 137 45.49 4.03 24.97
C SER A 137 45.35 3.22 26.26
N ASP A 138 46.45 2.65 26.77
CA ASP A 138 46.42 1.71 27.89
C ASP A 138 46.04 2.35 29.24
N ASN A 139 45.88 3.68 29.28
CA ASN A 139 45.37 4.44 30.43
C ASN A 139 43.85 4.70 30.37
N ASP A 140 43.19 4.40 29.24
CA ASP A 140 41.76 4.59 29.07
C ASP A 140 40.97 3.43 29.71
N LEU A 141 39.77 3.71 30.23
CA LEU A 141 38.92 2.69 30.85
C LEU A 141 38.37 1.70 29.80
N LYS A 142 38.12 0.44 30.20
CA LYS A 142 37.49 -0.55 29.30
C LYS A 142 36.01 -0.26 28.99
N THR A 143 35.34 0.55 29.80
CA THR A 143 33.97 1.01 29.57
C THR A 143 33.89 2.53 29.76
N HIS A 144 33.23 3.21 28.82
CA HIS A 144 32.99 4.64 28.85
C HIS A 144 31.49 4.92 28.90
N PRO A 145 30.93 5.30 30.06
CA PRO A 145 29.55 5.77 30.14
C PRO A 145 29.45 7.14 29.46
N LEU A 146 28.53 7.23 28.49
CA LEU A 146 28.18 8.43 27.76
C LEU A 146 26.74 8.82 28.06
N VAL A 147 26.47 10.11 28.21
CA VAL A 147 25.10 10.64 28.23
C VAL A 147 24.92 11.54 27.02
N VAL A 148 23.96 11.18 26.16
CA VAL A 148 23.53 12.02 25.03
C VAL A 148 22.30 12.79 25.46
N LEU A 149 22.33 14.10 25.23
CA LEU A 149 21.19 15.00 25.30
C LEU A 149 20.76 15.31 23.86
N VAL A 150 19.47 15.18 23.58
CA VAL A 150 18.85 15.70 22.37
C VAL A 150 17.90 16.81 22.81
N SER A 151 18.12 18.04 22.34
CA SER A 151 17.18 19.15 22.53
C SER A 151 16.60 19.58 21.19
N ASP A 152 15.47 20.27 21.22
CA ASP A 152 14.96 21.04 20.09
C ASP A 152 15.71 22.39 19.93
N ASN A 153 15.09 23.34 19.22
CA ASN A 153 15.43 24.75 19.20
C ASN A 153 14.17 25.65 19.42
N GLY A 154 13.27 25.23 20.30
CA GLY A 154 12.10 26.02 20.71
C GLY A 154 12.37 26.99 21.87
N GLU A 155 11.34 27.75 22.26
CA GLU A 155 11.36 28.63 23.43
C GLU A 155 10.13 28.37 24.34
N PRO A 156 10.26 27.73 25.52
CA PRO A 156 11.48 27.13 26.08
C PRO A 156 11.86 25.82 25.38
N SER A 157 13.16 25.58 25.23
CA SER A 157 13.64 24.34 24.62
C SER A 157 13.40 23.11 25.50
N LEU A 158 12.80 22.07 24.92
CA LEU A 158 12.56 20.76 25.51
C LEU A 158 13.64 19.77 25.06
N SER A 159 13.75 18.64 25.78
CA SER A 159 14.83 17.67 25.54
C SER A 159 14.56 16.28 26.10
N ALA A 160 15.26 15.30 25.51
CA ALA A 160 15.36 13.93 26.01
C ALA A 160 16.83 13.52 26.19
N THR A 161 17.07 12.53 27.06
CA THR A 161 18.40 12.00 27.34
C THR A 161 18.46 10.48 27.20
N VAL A 162 19.64 9.97 26.82
CA VAL A 162 19.92 8.52 26.81
C VAL A 162 21.34 8.23 27.30
N SER A 163 21.47 7.16 28.08
CA SER A 163 22.74 6.65 28.61
C SER A 163 23.24 5.46 27.79
N ILE A 164 24.53 5.49 27.44
CA ILE A 164 25.18 4.50 26.57
C ILE A 164 26.56 4.16 27.12
N ASP A 165 26.78 2.89 27.47
CA ASP A 165 28.09 2.37 27.83
C ASP A 165 28.83 1.89 26.59
N VAL A 166 29.88 2.60 26.18
CA VAL A 166 30.78 2.16 25.11
C VAL A 166 31.85 1.25 25.70
N VAL A 167 31.79 -0.03 25.34
CA VAL A 167 32.69 -1.08 25.82
C VAL A 167 33.79 -1.32 24.80
N VAL A 168 35.04 -1.30 25.26
CA VAL A 168 36.22 -1.54 24.42
C VAL A 168 36.58 -3.03 24.49
N VAL A 169 36.63 -3.70 23.34
CA VAL A 169 36.98 -5.12 23.23
C VAL A 169 38.31 -5.33 22.51
N GLU A 170 39.03 -6.39 22.88
CA GLU A 170 40.40 -6.62 22.42
C GLU A 170 40.45 -7.21 20.99
N SER A 171 39.44 -7.98 20.59
CA SER A 171 39.31 -8.52 19.24
C SER A 171 37.96 -8.19 18.60
N THR A 172 37.94 -8.01 17.28
CA THR A 172 36.69 -7.94 16.51
C THR A 172 35.92 -9.27 16.51
N ALA A 173 36.57 -10.38 16.86
CA ALA A 173 35.90 -11.66 17.10
C ALA A 173 34.97 -11.60 18.34
N ASP A 174 35.29 -10.77 19.35
CA ASP A 174 34.47 -10.64 20.55
C ASP A 174 33.21 -9.80 20.30
N ILE A 175 33.26 -8.87 19.33
CA ILE A 175 32.06 -8.19 18.80
C ILE A 175 31.12 -9.22 18.16
N GLN A 176 31.66 -10.29 17.57
CA GLN A 176 30.88 -11.35 16.94
C GLN A 176 30.33 -12.38 17.95
N THR A 177 30.95 -12.56 19.12
CA THR A 177 30.37 -13.35 20.23
C THR A 177 29.36 -12.55 21.05
N GLN A 178 29.44 -11.21 21.03
CA GLN A 178 28.33 -10.31 21.35
C GLN A 178 27.46 -9.97 20.13
N PHE A 179 27.29 -10.91 19.19
CA PHE A 179 25.98 -11.02 18.56
C PHE A 179 24.97 -11.22 19.68
N ARG A 180 24.22 -10.15 19.95
CA ARG A 180 23.07 -10.07 20.84
C ARG A 180 22.39 -11.44 20.88
N HIS A 181 22.29 -12.04 22.07
CA HIS A 181 20.99 -12.61 22.42
C HIS A 181 20.05 -11.40 22.34
N VAL A 182 19.51 -11.18 21.14
CA VAL A 182 18.27 -10.44 20.97
C VAL A 182 17.36 -11.09 21.99
N PRO A 183 16.85 -10.38 23.01
CA PRO A 183 15.77 -10.92 23.78
C PRO A 183 14.65 -11.10 22.76
N THR A 184 14.44 -12.34 22.34
CA THR A 184 13.13 -12.73 21.86
C THR A 184 12.26 -12.66 23.15
N LYS A 185 11.47 -11.63 23.43
CA LYS A 185 10.75 -10.73 22.51
C LYS A 185 10.55 -11.37 21.15
N GLU A 186 9.91 -12.52 21.26
CA GLU A 186 8.64 -12.75 20.58
C GLU A 186 7.80 -11.45 20.60
N GLU A 187 8.27 -10.43 19.86
CA GLU A 187 7.44 -9.74 18.90
C GLU A 187 6.55 -10.83 18.32
N SER A 188 5.26 -10.79 18.64
CA SER A 188 4.32 -11.78 18.12
C SER A 188 4.31 -11.61 16.61
N PHE A 189 5.14 -12.41 15.93
CA PHE A 189 5.21 -12.54 14.49
C PHE A 189 3.94 -13.24 14.06
N SER A 190 2.92 -12.40 13.88
CA SER A 190 1.71 -12.57 14.68
C SER A 190 1.01 -13.90 14.44
N ASP A 191 0.36 -14.44 15.46
CA ASP A 191 -0.57 -15.56 15.28
C ASP A 191 -1.54 -15.25 14.13
N LEU A 192 -1.98 -13.99 14.01
CA LEU A 192 -2.74 -13.46 12.89
C LEU A 192 -2.07 -13.65 11.51
N ASN A 193 -0.75 -13.44 11.39
CA ASN A 193 0.01 -13.65 10.15
C ASN A 193 0.20 -15.15 9.85
N LEU A 194 0.39 -15.98 10.88
CA LEU A 194 0.46 -17.43 10.76
C LEU A 194 -0.89 -18.02 10.33
N TYR A 195 -1.99 -17.59 10.96
CA TYR A 195 -3.36 -17.94 10.57
C TYR A 195 -3.70 -17.43 9.17
N LEU A 196 -3.26 -16.23 8.78
CA LEU A 196 -3.42 -15.71 7.42
C LEU A 196 -2.69 -16.59 6.38
N LEU A 197 -1.46 -17.01 6.66
CA LEU A 197 -0.71 -17.93 5.81
C LEU A 197 -1.44 -19.29 5.66
N ILE A 198 -1.88 -19.87 6.78
CA ILE A 198 -2.64 -21.13 6.81
C ILE A 198 -3.98 -21.01 6.07
N ALA A 199 -4.67 -19.88 6.18
CA ALA A 199 -5.90 -19.60 5.45
C ALA A 199 -5.66 -19.51 3.93
N ILE A 200 -4.64 -18.78 3.48
CA ILE A 200 -4.28 -18.66 2.07
C ILE A 200 -3.91 -20.03 1.47
N VAL A 201 -3.10 -20.83 2.19
CA VAL A 201 -2.69 -22.17 1.74
C VAL A 201 -3.90 -23.12 1.68
N SER A 202 -4.75 -23.16 2.71
CA SER A 202 -5.92 -24.05 2.74
C SER A 202 -6.94 -23.72 1.66
N VAL A 203 -7.26 -22.44 1.43
CA VAL A 203 -8.14 -22.01 0.32
C VAL A 203 -7.53 -22.40 -1.04
N SER A 204 -6.22 -22.23 -1.22
CA SER A 204 -5.52 -22.62 -2.45
C SER A 204 -5.57 -24.13 -2.70
N VAL A 205 -5.37 -24.94 -1.67
CA VAL A 205 -5.48 -26.42 -1.75
C VAL A 205 -6.92 -26.85 -2.06
N ILE A 206 -7.93 -26.26 -1.40
CA ILE A 206 -9.34 -26.56 -1.67
C ILE A 206 -9.71 -26.19 -3.12
N PHE A 207 -9.25 -25.05 -3.62
CA PHE A 207 -9.45 -24.64 -5.01
C PHE A 207 -8.80 -25.61 -6.01
N LEU A 208 -7.56 -26.02 -5.77
CA LEU A 208 -6.86 -26.99 -6.63
C LEU A 208 -7.53 -28.37 -6.61
N LEU A 209 -7.94 -28.88 -5.45
CA LEU A 209 -8.68 -30.14 -5.35
C LEU A 209 -10.05 -30.06 -6.03
N SER A 210 -10.75 -28.93 -5.92
CA SER A 210 -12.01 -28.67 -6.64
C SER A 210 -11.79 -28.66 -8.16
N LEU A 211 -10.74 -27.98 -8.65
CA LEU A 211 -10.38 -27.94 -10.06
C LEU A 211 -9.99 -29.32 -10.60
N ILE A 212 -9.19 -30.09 -9.88
CA ILE A 212 -8.81 -31.46 -10.24
C ILE A 212 -10.04 -32.38 -10.28
N SER A 213 -10.93 -32.27 -9.28
CA SER A 213 -12.19 -33.02 -9.24
C SER A 213 -13.11 -32.65 -10.40
N LEU A 214 -13.25 -31.36 -10.72
CA LEU A 214 -14.02 -30.88 -11.87
C LEU A 214 -13.45 -31.41 -13.20
N ILE A 215 -12.12 -31.43 -13.35
CA ILE A 215 -11.45 -32.02 -14.52
C ILE A 215 -11.71 -33.53 -14.59
N ALA A 216 -11.54 -34.27 -13.49
CA ALA A 216 -11.77 -35.71 -13.44
C ALA A 216 -13.23 -36.08 -13.78
N VAL A 217 -14.21 -35.39 -13.18
CA VAL A 217 -15.64 -35.55 -13.49
C VAL A 217 -15.95 -35.17 -14.94
N LYS A 218 -15.28 -34.14 -15.48
CA LYS A 218 -15.44 -33.75 -16.89
C LYS A 218 -14.85 -34.78 -17.85
N CYS A 219 -13.67 -35.35 -17.56
CA CYS A 219 -13.11 -36.47 -18.33
C CYS A 219 -14.04 -37.68 -18.29
N HIS A 220 -14.46 -38.13 -17.11
CA HIS A 220 -15.33 -39.29 -16.94
C HIS A 220 -16.73 -39.10 -17.56
N ARG A 221 -17.23 -37.87 -17.66
CA ARG A 221 -18.43 -37.54 -18.46
C ARG A 221 -18.16 -37.48 -19.97
N THR A 222 -16.94 -37.12 -20.39
CA THR A 222 -16.53 -37.05 -21.80
C THR A 222 -16.27 -38.44 -22.38
N ASP A 223 -15.83 -39.40 -21.58
CA ASP A 223 -15.71 -40.82 -21.98
C ASP A 223 -17.05 -41.41 -22.46
N GLY A 224 -18.18 -40.94 -21.90
CA GLY A 224 -19.53 -41.28 -22.39
C GLY A 224 -19.90 -40.66 -23.74
N SER A 225 -19.08 -39.77 -24.30
CA SER A 225 -19.37 -39.00 -25.51
C SER A 225 -18.33 -39.13 -26.64
N PHE A 226 -17.15 -39.72 -26.40
CA PHE A 226 -16.04 -39.73 -27.37
C PHE A 226 -15.78 -41.07 -28.10
N SER A 227 -16.49 -42.14 -27.77
CA SER A 227 -16.35 -43.47 -28.43
C SER A 227 -16.84 -43.54 -29.88
N ARG A 228 -17.25 -42.42 -30.50
CA ARG A 228 -17.75 -42.35 -31.89
C ARG A 228 -16.88 -41.56 -32.88
N TYR A 229 -15.65 -41.18 -32.50
CA TYR A 229 -14.66 -40.67 -33.47
C TYR A 229 -13.87 -41.80 -34.12
N SER A 230 -14.49 -42.49 -35.09
CA SER A 230 -13.74 -43.25 -36.10
C SER A 230 -12.90 -42.29 -36.96
N ALA A 231 -11.71 -42.72 -37.37
CA ALA A 231 -10.87 -41.95 -38.30
C ALA A 231 -11.59 -41.73 -39.66
N PRO A 232 -11.40 -40.58 -40.33
CA PRO A 232 -12.05 -40.30 -41.60
C PRO A 232 -11.55 -41.25 -42.69
N MET A 233 -12.48 -41.92 -43.36
CA MET A 233 -12.20 -42.77 -44.53
C MET A 233 -12.19 -41.91 -45.80
N ILE A 234 -11.14 -42.04 -46.60
CA ILE A 234 -11.07 -41.48 -47.95
C ILE A 234 -11.12 -42.66 -48.92
N THR A 235 -12.08 -42.64 -49.84
CA THR A 235 -12.19 -43.63 -50.92
C THR A 235 -11.99 -42.95 -52.27
N THR A 236 -11.13 -43.54 -53.10
CA THR A 236 -10.82 -43.10 -54.46
C THR A 236 -11.45 -44.08 -55.45
N HIS A 237 -12.20 -43.56 -56.42
CA HIS A 237 -12.86 -44.37 -57.45
C HIS A 237 -12.00 -44.44 -58.73
N PRO A 238 -12.20 -45.45 -59.60
CA PRO A 238 -11.34 -45.65 -60.79
C PRO A 238 -11.42 -44.54 -61.85
N ASP A 239 -12.39 -43.64 -61.74
CA ASP A 239 -12.58 -42.46 -62.61
C ASP A 239 -11.78 -41.22 -62.15
N GLY A 240 -11.05 -41.32 -61.03
CA GLY A 240 -10.28 -40.22 -60.45
C GLY A 240 -11.07 -39.34 -59.46
N SER A 241 -12.34 -39.64 -59.22
CA SER A 241 -13.12 -38.98 -58.16
C SER A 241 -12.71 -39.50 -56.77
N TRP A 242 -12.84 -38.63 -55.77
CA TRP A 242 -12.53 -38.94 -54.37
C TRP A 242 -13.70 -38.50 -53.48
N SER A 243 -14.19 -39.42 -52.65
CA SER A 243 -15.28 -39.17 -51.71
C SER A 243 -14.75 -39.03 -50.28
N TYR A 244 -15.15 -37.93 -49.61
CA TYR A 244 -14.86 -37.62 -48.22
C TYR A 244 -16.16 -37.58 -47.42
N SER A 245 -16.35 -38.53 -46.51
CA SER A 245 -17.47 -38.52 -45.56
C SER A 245 -16.96 -38.14 -44.17
N LYS A 246 -17.57 -37.11 -43.57
CA LYS A 246 -17.36 -36.73 -42.17
C LYS A 246 -18.58 -37.18 -41.37
N SER A 247 -18.36 -37.96 -40.31
CA SER A 247 -19.37 -38.73 -39.57
C SER A 247 -20.32 -37.90 -38.68
N THR A 248 -20.80 -36.75 -39.16
CA THR A 248 -21.70 -35.87 -38.40
C THR A 248 -22.74 -35.13 -39.25
N GLN A 249 -22.60 -35.09 -40.58
CA GLN A 249 -23.63 -34.57 -41.51
C GLN A 249 -23.35 -35.11 -42.92
N GLN A 250 -24.31 -35.83 -43.49
CA GLN A 250 -24.22 -36.32 -44.88
C GLN A 250 -24.76 -35.26 -45.83
N TYR A 251 -23.87 -34.75 -46.69
CA TYR A 251 -24.20 -33.87 -47.81
C TYR A 251 -23.59 -34.49 -49.07
N ASP A 252 -24.40 -35.26 -49.79
CA ASP A 252 -23.96 -35.86 -51.06
C ASP A 252 -23.90 -34.78 -52.14
N MET A 253 -22.68 -34.42 -52.57
CA MET A 253 -22.43 -33.29 -53.46
C MET A 253 -21.86 -33.76 -54.79
N CYS A 254 -22.75 -34.22 -55.68
CA CYS A 254 -22.38 -34.71 -57.00
C CYS A 254 -22.03 -33.56 -57.96
N PHE A 255 -20.76 -33.47 -58.37
CA PHE A 255 -20.33 -32.61 -59.47
C PHE A 255 -20.29 -33.43 -60.77
N SER A 256 -21.21 -33.14 -61.70
CA SER A 256 -21.07 -33.62 -63.09
C SER A 256 -20.07 -32.72 -63.81
N SER A 257 -18.94 -33.29 -64.22
CA SER A 257 -18.06 -32.65 -65.21
C SER A 257 -18.76 -32.71 -66.57
N ASP A 258 -18.96 -31.54 -67.18
CA ASP A 258 -19.84 -31.28 -68.31
C ASP A 258 -21.34 -31.57 -68.03
N THR A 259 -22.29 -30.72 -68.40
CA THR A 259 -22.24 -29.55 -69.28
C THR A 259 -22.47 -28.20 -68.56
N VAL A 260 -22.33 -27.11 -69.32
CA VAL A 260 -22.26 -25.71 -68.86
C VAL A 260 -23.45 -25.27 -67.99
N LYS A 261 -23.12 -24.85 -66.75
CA LYS A 261 -23.82 -23.88 -65.86
C LYS A 261 -24.78 -24.42 -64.76
N SER A 262 -24.57 -23.85 -63.57
CA SER A 262 -25.53 -23.57 -62.45
C SER A 262 -25.77 -24.60 -61.33
N ASP A 263 -25.74 -24.04 -60.12
CA ASP A 263 -26.62 -24.25 -58.96
C ASP A 263 -26.54 -25.53 -58.10
N VAL A 264 -26.02 -25.36 -56.89
CA VAL A 264 -26.14 -26.29 -55.75
C VAL A 264 -27.47 -26.04 -55.04
N VAL A 265 -28.32 -27.06 -54.96
CA VAL A 265 -29.61 -27.02 -54.24
C VAL A 265 -29.50 -27.84 -52.96
N VAL A 266 -29.86 -27.26 -51.81
CA VAL A 266 -29.84 -27.93 -50.50
C VAL A 266 -31.24 -27.93 -49.89
N PHE A 267 -31.76 -29.12 -49.58
CA PHE A 267 -33.01 -29.31 -48.85
C PHE A 267 -32.70 -29.70 -47.38
N PRO A 268 -33.19 -28.96 -46.38
CA PRO A 268 -33.03 -29.34 -44.97
C PRO A 268 -34.03 -30.42 -44.55
N GLY A 269 -33.55 -31.44 -43.82
CA GLY A 269 -34.40 -32.47 -43.20
C GLY A 269 -35.09 -32.01 -41.91
N PRO A 270 -36.08 -32.78 -41.39
CA PRO A 270 -36.93 -32.33 -40.28
C PRO A 270 -36.24 -32.28 -38.91
N PHE A 271 -36.72 -31.39 -38.04
CA PHE A 271 -36.30 -31.31 -36.63
C PHE A 271 -36.88 -32.46 -35.79
N PRO A 272 -36.15 -32.95 -34.76
CA PRO A 272 -36.71 -33.86 -33.74
C PRO A 272 -37.64 -33.10 -32.76
N PRO A 273 -38.56 -33.81 -32.08
CA PRO A 273 -39.55 -33.20 -31.19
C PRO A 273 -38.97 -32.75 -29.84
N VAL A 274 -39.76 -31.98 -29.11
CA VAL A 274 -39.47 -31.46 -27.77
C VAL A 274 -40.31 -32.20 -26.73
N ASP A 275 -39.65 -32.88 -25.80
CA ASP A 275 -40.23 -33.28 -24.51
C ASP A 275 -39.50 -32.51 -23.40
N GLY A 276 -40.25 -31.94 -22.46
CA GLY A 276 -39.70 -31.19 -21.34
C GLY A 276 -40.64 -31.26 -20.14
N GLU A 277 -40.08 -31.20 -18.95
CA GLU A 277 -40.82 -31.20 -17.69
C GLU A 277 -40.69 -29.82 -17.02
N LEU A 278 -41.81 -29.15 -16.81
CA LEU A 278 -41.84 -27.82 -16.20
C LEU A 278 -42.02 -27.94 -14.68
N ILE A 279 -41.16 -27.26 -13.92
CA ILE A 279 -41.49 -26.81 -12.56
C ILE A 279 -41.69 -25.30 -12.62
N SER A 280 -42.94 -24.88 -12.43
CA SER A 280 -43.35 -23.47 -12.46
C SER A 280 -43.81 -23.02 -11.08
N ILE A 281 -43.20 -21.97 -10.55
CA ILE A 281 -43.79 -21.09 -9.53
C ILE A 281 -43.48 -19.64 -9.95
N ASN A 282 -44.49 -18.76 -9.88
CA ASN A 282 -44.47 -17.41 -10.42
C ASN A 282 -43.62 -16.41 -9.62
N GLY A 283 -43.13 -15.36 -10.32
CA GLY A 283 -43.22 -13.99 -9.80
C GLY A 283 -41.95 -13.14 -9.85
N GLY A 284 -41.88 -12.19 -10.79
CA GLY A 284 -41.01 -11.01 -10.69
C GLY A 284 -40.11 -10.72 -11.90
N ASP A 285 -40.63 -9.99 -12.88
CA ASP A 285 -39.85 -9.26 -13.89
C ASP A 285 -38.96 -8.17 -13.22
N THR A 286 -37.86 -7.64 -13.78
CA THR A 286 -37.22 -7.78 -15.10
C THR A 286 -35.67 -7.81 -14.89
N PHE A 287 -34.69 -7.33 -15.70
CA PHE A 287 -34.63 -6.53 -16.93
C PHE A 287 -33.48 -6.93 -17.88
N THR A 288 -33.85 -7.71 -18.89
CA THR A 288 -33.37 -7.69 -20.29
C THR A 288 -31.92 -7.32 -20.69
N ARG A 289 -31.34 -8.26 -21.49
CA ARG A 289 -30.75 -8.05 -22.84
C ARG A 289 -29.22 -7.93 -23.01
N THR A 290 -28.65 -9.01 -23.54
CA THR A 290 -27.35 -9.06 -24.23
C THR A 290 -27.36 -8.37 -25.61
N GLN A 291 -26.19 -7.83 -25.99
CA GLN A 291 -25.62 -7.62 -27.34
C GLN A 291 -26.49 -7.05 -28.49
N THR A 292 -25.93 -6.08 -29.22
CA THR A 292 -25.83 -6.16 -30.69
C THR A 292 -24.80 -5.19 -31.28
N LEU A 293 -24.11 -5.64 -32.32
CA LEU A 293 -23.20 -4.93 -33.26
C LEU A 293 -23.34 -5.68 -34.61
N PRO A 294 -22.95 -5.13 -35.80
CA PRO A 294 -22.22 -3.88 -36.02
C PRO A 294 -22.74 -2.98 -37.18
N ASN A 295 -22.04 -1.85 -37.37
CA ASN A 295 -21.67 -1.19 -38.64
C ASN A 295 -22.72 -0.56 -39.59
N LYS A 296 -22.62 0.76 -39.77
CA LYS A 296 -22.50 1.40 -41.10
C LYS A 296 -21.86 2.79 -41.05
N ASP A 297 -21.14 3.16 -42.10
CA ASP A 297 -20.34 4.38 -42.18
C ASP A 297 -21.14 5.69 -42.23
N LYS A 298 -20.58 6.77 -41.63
CA LYS A 298 -20.25 7.97 -42.41
C LYS A 298 -19.27 8.94 -41.72
N ASP A 299 -18.21 9.25 -42.45
CA ASP A 299 -17.16 10.24 -42.18
C ASP A 299 -17.68 11.69 -41.95
N LYS A 300 -17.09 12.38 -40.95
CA LYS A 300 -16.59 13.77 -41.09
C LYS A 300 -15.78 14.26 -39.88
N ARG A 301 -14.53 14.68 -40.15
CA ARG A 301 -13.75 15.82 -39.56
C ARG A 301 -14.15 16.32 -38.15
N ASN A 302 -13.23 16.41 -37.17
CA ASN A 302 -12.09 17.34 -37.22
C ASN A 302 -10.90 17.00 -36.28
N LYS A 303 -9.76 17.67 -36.52
CA LYS A 303 -8.49 17.76 -35.75
C LYS A 303 -8.12 19.28 -35.63
N PRO A 304 -7.05 19.73 -34.91
CA PRO A 304 -6.36 19.24 -33.70
C PRO A 304 -6.07 20.37 -32.65
N GLY A 305 -5.34 20.05 -31.55
CA GLY A 305 -4.75 20.99 -30.56
C GLY A 305 -4.41 20.21 -29.26
N PHE A 306 -3.26 20.24 -28.56
CA PHE A 306 -2.12 21.19 -28.43
C PHE A 306 -2.53 22.57 -27.88
N VAL A 307 -1.84 23.20 -26.92
CA VAL A 307 -0.42 23.09 -26.42
C VAL A 307 -0.36 23.09 -24.87
N ALA A 308 0.82 22.91 -24.28
CA ALA A 308 1.13 23.05 -22.83
C ALA A 308 1.79 24.42 -22.48
N PHE A 309 2.24 24.58 -21.22
CA PHE A 309 2.88 25.77 -20.61
C PHE A 309 1.93 26.95 -20.35
N ALA A 310 2.15 27.80 -19.33
CA ALA A 310 3.35 28.00 -18.49
C ALA A 310 3.22 27.49 -17.04
#